data_AF-A0ABD6C6H9-F1
#
_entry.id   AF-A0ABD6C6H9-F1
#
_cell.length_a   1.000
_cell.length_b   1.000
_cell.length_c   1.000
_cell.angle_alpha   90.00
_cell.angle_beta   90.00
_cell.angle_gamma   90.00
#
_symmetry.space_group_name_H-M   'P 1'
#
loop_
_entity.id
_entity.type
_entity.pdbx_description
1 polymer ?
#
loop_
_entity_poly.entity_id
_entity_poly.type
_entity_poly.pdbx_seq_one_letter_code
_entity_poly.pdbx_strand_id
1 'polypeptide(L)' 'MSRTSIPVDSSTKERLDDLKRDDETWDEFLTRITTDETPIKKGILSSEEAAQAKDRIRSARENWE' A
#
# COMPACT_ATOMS: atom_id res chain seq x y z
N MET A 1 -13.23 0.39 -13.92
CA MET A 1 -12.10 0.35 -12.97
C MET A 1 -12.55 -0.44 -11.75
N SER A 2 -11.79 -1.44 -11.33
CA SER A 2 -12.11 -2.27 -10.16
C SER A 2 -11.84 -1.46 -8.88
N ARG A 3 -12.84 -1.26 -8.02
CA ARG A 3 -12.68 -0.57 -6.74
C ARG A 3 -12.15 -1.55 -5.70
N THR A 4 -10.85 -1.51 -5.43
CA THR A 4 -10.22 -2.26 -4.34
C THR A 4 -10.13 -1.34 -3.12
N SER A 5 -10.77 -1.74 -2.01
CA SER A 5 -10.64 -1.03 -0.74
C SER A 5 -9.52 -1.66 0.09
N ILE A 6 -8.53 -0.88 0.49
CA ILE A 6 -7.47 -1.30 1.40
C ILE A 6 -7.83 -0.74 2.79
N PRO A 7 -8.19 -1.59 3.78
CA PRO A 7 -8.40 -1.11 5.13
C PRO A 7 -7.06 -0.69 5.74
N VAL A 8 -7.03 0.47 6.37
CA VAL A 8 -5.87 1.01 7.09
C VAL A 8 -6.31 1.45 8.48
N ASP A 9 -5.42 1.36 9.46
CA ASP A 9 -5.65 1.93 10.78
C ASP A 9 -5.70 3.46 10.74
N SER A 10 -6.27 4.06 11.79
CA SER A 10 -6.41 5.52 11.90
C SER A 10 -5.07 6.24 11.87
N SER A 11 -4.04 5.67 12.48
CA SER A 11 -2.70 6.29 12.53
C SER A 11 -2.03 6.34 11.15
N THR A 12 -2.17 5.26 10.38
CA THR A 12 -1.74 5.20 8.99
C THR A 12 -2.55 6.18 8.14
N LYS A 13 -3.86 6.29 8.39
CA LYS A 13 -4.72 7.24 7.67
C LYS A 13 -4.29 8.69 7.89
N GLU A 14 -4.01 9.10 9.12
CA GLU A 14 -3.53 10.46 9.45
C GLU A 14 -2.23 10.79 8.72
N ARG A 15 -1.25 9.87 8.75
CA ARG A 15 0.02 10.06 8.03
C ARG A 15 -0.17 10.21 6.53
N LEU A 16 -1.11 9.47 5.94
CA LEU A 16 -1.40 9.58 4.52
C LEU A 16 -2.14 10.89 4.20
N ASP A 17 -2.97 11.39 5.11
CA ASP A 17 -3.66 12.67 4.97
C ASP A 17 -2.66 13.84 4.99
N ASP A 18 -1.67 13.81 5.89
CA ASP A 18 -0.57 14.80 5.94
C ASP A 18 0.27 14.85 4.64
N LEU A 19 0.40 13.71 3.96
CA LEU A 19 1.15 13.59 2.70
C LEU A 19 0.32 13.96 1.46
N LYS A 20 -1.01 13.95 1.62
CA LYS A 20 -1.96 14.27 0.58
C LYS A 20 -2.07 15.80 0.48
N ARG A 21 -2.01 16.33 -0.74
CA ARG A 21 -2.28 17.74 -1.02
C ARG A 21 -3.77 18.05 -0.86
N ASP A 22 -4.08 19.29 -0.50
CA ASP A 22 -5.47 19.73 -0.28
C ASP A 22 -6.33 19.65 -1.56
N ASP A 23 -5.73 19.84 -2.73
CA ASP A 23 -6.40 19.85 -4.03
C ASP A 23 -6.42 18.50 -4.76
N GLU A 24 -5.71 17.48 -4.26
CA GLU A 24 -5.65 16.16 -4.90
C GLU A 24 -6.69 15.18 -4.34
N THR A 25 -7.13 14.22 -5.14
CA THR A 25 -7.94 13.09 -4.69
C THR A 25 -7.05 11.97 -4.14
N TRP A 26 -7.65 11.03 -3.40
CA TRP A 26 -6.92 9.83 -2.92
C TRP A 26 -6.32 9.01 -4.07
N ASP A 27 -7.03 8.89 -5.19
CA ASP A 27 -6.53 8.15 -6.36
C ASP A 27 -5.32 8.86 -7.01
N GLU A 28 -5.36 10.20 -7.10
CA GLU A 28 -4.26 11.00 -7.63
C GLU A 28 -3.03 10.97 -6.71
N PHE A 29 -3.24 11.08 -5.40
CA PHE A 29 -2.19 10.92 -4.40
C PHE A 29 -1.53 9.55 -4.51
N LEU A 30 -2.32 8.47 -4.50
CA LEU A 30 -1.82 7.10 -4.61
C LEU A 30 -1.08 6.88 -5.94
N THR A 31 -1.57 7.45 -7.03
CA THR A 31 -0.88 7.40 -8.33
C THR A 31 0.45 8.16 -8.26
N ARG A 32 0.49 9.36 -7.68
CA ARG A 32 1.70 10.17 -7.53
C ARG A 32 2.79 9.42 -6.76
N ILE A 33 2.47 8.93 -5.56
CA ILE A 33 3.46 8.24 -4.70
C ILE A 33 3.94 6.91 -5.29
N THR A 34 3.11 6.24 -6.10
CA THR A 34 3.48 4.98 -6.76
C THR A 34 4.19 5.17 -8.09
N THR A 35 4.14 6.37 -8.68
CA THR A 35 4.78 6.69 -9.97
C THR A 35 6.21 7.21 -9.78
N ASP A 36 6.50 7.87 -8.65
CA ASP A 36 7.86 8.37 -8.34
C ASP A 36 8.84 7.24 -7.96
N GLU A 37 8.33 6.10 -7.50
CA GLU A 37 9.17 4.92 -7.26
C GLU A 37 9.33 4.13 -8.56
N THR A 38 10.58 3.74 -8.87
CA THR A 38 10.87 2.87 -10.03
C THR A 38 9.91 1.69 -9.97
N PRO A 39 9.09 1.44 -11.02
CA PRO A 39 8.03 0.46 -10.93
C PRO A 39 8.60 -0.85 -10.42
N ILE A 40 7.98 -1.43 -9.40
CA ILE A 40 8.36 -2.74 -8.86
C ILE A 40 8.23 -3.73 -10.02
N LYS A 41 9.34 -3.98 -10.73
CA LYS A 41 9.38 -4.91 -11.85
C LYS A 41 9.00 -6.28 -11.29
N LYS A 42 8.03 -6.94 -11.91
CA LYS A 42 7.74 -8.36 -11.64
C LYS A 42 9.05 -9.14 -11.73
N GLY A 43 9.49 -9.72 -10.61
CA GLY A 43 10.74 -10.47 -10.49
C GLY A 43 11.84 -9.84 -9.63
N ILE A 44 11.61 -8.67 -9.00
CA ILE A 44 12.57 -8.09 -8.03
C ILE A 44 12.60 -8.86 -6.72
N LEU A 45 11.42 -9.25 -6.21
CA LEU A 45 11.35 -10.12 -5.05
C LEU A 45 11.69 -11.54 -5.52
N SER A 46 12.73 -12.13 -4.94
CA SER A 46 12.95 -13.56 -5.06
C SER A 46 11.69 -14.31 -4.59
N SER A 47 11.48 -15.54 -5.07
CA SER A 47 10.33 -16.37 -4.67
C SER A 47 10.15 -16.46 -3.16
N GLU A 48 11.25 -16.37 -2.42
CA GLU A 48 11.31 -16.43 -0.96
C GLU A 48 10.87 -15.12 -0.29
N GLU A 49 11.29 -13.97 -0.82
CA GLU A 49 10.84 -12.66 -0.33
C GLU A 49 9.36 -12.40 -0.66
N ALA A 50 8.89 -12.90 -1.80
CA ALA A 50 7.47 -12.88 -2.16
C ALA A 50 6.63 -13.75 -1.22
N ALA A 51 7.16 -14.91 -0.79
CA ALA A 51 6.51 -15.78 0.19
C ALA A 51 6.47 -15.11 1.57
N GLN A 52 7.57 -14.49 2.01
CA GLN A 52 7.62 -13.77 3.28
C GLN A 52 6.68 -12.54 3.31
N ALA A 53 6.58 -11.80 2.20
CA ALA A 53 5.63 -10.70 2.09
C ALA A 53 4.18 -11.19 2.21
N LYS A 54 3.85 -12.32 1.57
CA LYS A 54 2.52 -12.95 1.69
C LYS A 54 2.24 -13.44 3.11
N ASP A 55 3.23 -14.04 3.77
CA ASP A 55 3.10 -14.52 5.14
C ASP A 55 2.92 -13.37 6.12
N ARG A 56 3.64 -12.25 5.96
CA ARG A 56 3.44 -11.04 6.77
C ARG A 56 2.05 -10.44 6.60
N ILE A 57 1.50 -10.44 5.37
CA ILE A 57 0.12 -10.00 5.13
C ILE A 57 -0.89 -10.95 5.79
N ARG A 58 -0.66 -12.27 5.72
CA ARG A 58 -1.50 -13.27 6.38
C ARG A 58 -1.46 -13.13 7.90
N SER A 59 -0.27 -13.04 8.49
CA SER A 59 -0.10 -12.88 9.94
C SER A 59 -0.59 -11.52 10.44
N ALA A 60 -0.46 -10.46 9.63
CA ALA A 60 -1.11 -9.19 9.93
C ALA A 60 -2.61 -9.43 10.05
N ARG A 61 -3.26 -10.01 9.03
CA ARG A 61 -4.70 -10.30 9.00
C ARG A 61 -5.19 -11.20 10.16
N GLU A 62 -4.36 -12.13 10.63
CA GLU A 62 -4.67 -13.02 11.75
C GLU A 62 -4.50 -12.36 13.14
N ASN A 63 -3.70 -11.30 13.25
CA ASN A 63 -3.45 -10.56 14.51
C ASN A 63 -4.35 -9.33 14.72
N TRP A 64 -5.35 -9.10 13.86
CA TRP A 64 -6.41 -8.10 14.13
C TRP A 64 -7.57 -8.78 14.86
N GLU A 65 -7.33 -9.23 16.09
CA GLU A 65 -8.36 -9.47 17.11
C GLU A 65 -8.17 -8.49 18.27
#